data_AF-A0A1G2ZM49-F1
#
_entry.id   AF-A0A1G2ZM49-F1
#
_cell.length_a   1.000
_cell.length_b   1.000
_cell.length_c   1.000
_cell.angle_alpha   90.00
_cell.angle_beta   90.00
_cell.angle_gamma   90.00
#
_symmetry.space_group_name_H-M   'P 1'
#
loop_
_entity.id
_entity.type
_entity.pdbx_description
1 polymer ?
#
loop_
_entity_poly.entity_id
_entity_poly.type
_entity_poly.pdbx_seq_one_letter_code
_entity_poly.pdbx_strand_id
1 'polypeptide(L)'
;MVTFFHLILMLKFSLKKNIRVYAAVISMLMTLSFCKYAATGTEKRNETRQPSVTYSNPYFKGTREERLSQVEKISKLFGVECDHCHDEELTVFTENGEISKKMMAASVALGVDCDYCHIDGKRYTEKENQARKMFELCETMAVECNFCHMGKEKLTPQGVQAKTAFLTRDWATKGSKQCLECHIEKKQFALNFYGWQVLNAMKGLKGM
;
A
#
# COMPACT_ATOMS: atom_id res chain seq x y z
N MET A 1 -42.43 -62.86 -39.60
CA MET A 1 -41.13 -62.72 -38.90
C MET A 1 -39.96 -62.29 -39.79
N VAL A 2 -40.11 -62.15 -41.12
CA VAL A 2 -38.98 -61.85 -42.04
C VAL A 2 -38.72 -60.34 -42.24
N THR A 3 -39.66 -59.46 -41.90
CA THR A 3 -39.54 -58.01 -42.13
C THR A 3 -38.78 -57.24 -41.05
N PHE A 4 -38.71 -57.76 -39.83
CA PHE A 4 -37.98 -57.13 -38.72
C PHE A 4 -36.45 -57.36 -38.78
N PHE A 5 -36.02 -58.48 -39.36
CA PHE A 5 -34.60 -58.83 -39.42
C PHE A 5 -33.80 -57.98 -40.42
N HIS A 6 -34.42 -57.55 -41.52
CA HIS A 6 -33.77 -56.67 -42.50
C HIS A 6 -33.64 -55.22 -42.05
N LEU A 7 -34.58 -54.70 -41.25
CA LEU A 7 -34.51 -53.34 -40.71
C LEU A 7 -33.36 -53.19 -39.70
N ILE A 8 -33.14 -54.20 -38.84
CA ILE A 8 -32.06 -54.22 -37.84
C ILE A 8 -30.68 -54.37 -38.51
N LEU A 9 -30.58 -55.15 -39.60
CA LEU A 9 -29.33 -55.30 -40.35
C LEU A 9 -28.94 -53.99 -41.07
N MET A 10 -29.91 -53.29 -41.68
CA MET A 10 -29.65 -52.00 -42.34
C MET A 10 -29.28 -50.90 -41.35
N LEU A 11 -29.88 -50.86 -40.16
CA LEU A 11 -29.52 -49.94 -39.08
C LEU A 11 -28.08 -50.19 -38.56
N LYS A 12 -27.68 -51.44 -38.37
CA LYS A 12 -26.30 -51.79 -37.99
C LYS A 12 -25.27 -51.46 -39.08
N PHE A 13 -25.64 -51.59 -40.36
CA PHE A 13 -24.75 -51.28 -41.48
C PHE A 13 -24.57 -49.77 -41.67
N SER A 14 -25.63 -48.98 -41.48
CA SER A 14 -25.59 -47.51 -41.53
C SER A 14 -24.79 -46.91 -40.36
N LEU A 15 -24.94 -47.45 -39.14
CA LEU A 15 -24.13 -47.02 -37.99
C LEU A 15 -22.62 -47.26 -38.21
N LYS A 16 -22.24 -48.44 -38.71
CA LYS A 16 -20.82 -48.77 -38.99
C LYS A 16 -20.18 -47.87 -40.05
N LYS A 17 -20.94 -47.48 -41.08
CA LYS A 17 -20.44 -46.63 -42.17
C LYS A 17 -20.21 -45.19 -41.70
N ASN A 18 -21.02 -44.71 -40.77
CA ASN A 18 -20.94 -43.34 -40.24
C ASN A 18 -20.00 -43.19 -39.05
N ILE A 19 -19.68 -44.27 -38.30
CA ILE A 19 -18.72 -44.20 -37.17
C ILE A 19 -17.33 -43.70 -37.61
N ARG A 20 -16.85 -44.09 -38.81
CA ARG A 20 -15.57 -43.61 -39.33
C ARG A 20 -15.60 -42.10 -39.64
N VAL A 21 -16.74 -41.61 -40.13
CA VAL A 21 -16.94 -40.17 -40.42
C VAL A 21 -17.06 -39.39 -39.11
N TYR A 22 -17.83 -39.89 -38.14
CA TYR A 22 -17.93 -39.28 -36.80
C TYR A 22 -16.59 -39.28 -36.06
N ALA A 23 -15.81 -40.36 -36.13
CA ALA A 23 -14.47 -40.40 -35.53
C ALA A 23 -13.50 -39.41 -36.20
N ALA A 24 -13.58 -39.23 -37.52
CA ALA A 24 -12.80 -38.24 -38.24
C ALA A 24 -13.20 -36.80 -37.87
N VAL A 25 -14.51 -36.52 -37.76
CA VAL A 25 -15.02 -35.19 -37.36
C VAL A 25 -14.67 -34.86 -35.91
N ILE A 26 -14.77 -35.83 -34.99
CA ILE A 26 -14.36 -35.65 -33.59
C ILE A 26 -12.85 -35.45 -33.49
N SER A 27 -12.04 -36.20 -34.23
CA SER A 27 -10.59 -36.01 -34.30
C SER A 27 -10.22 -34.61 -34.81
N MET A 28 -10.91 -34.14 -35.87
CA MET A 28 -10.72 -32.80 -36.44
C MET A 28 -11.18 -31.67 -35.49
N LEU A 29 -12.25 -31.89 -34.71
CA LEU A 29 -12.68 -30.94 -33.67
C LEU A 29 -11.72 -30.91 -32.48
N MET A 30 -11.15 -32.06 -32.09
CA MET A 30 -10.15 -32.13 -31.03
C MET A 30 -8.85 -31.45 -31.46
N THR A 31 -8.39 -31.61 -32.71
CA THR A 31 -7.20 -30.88 -33.19
C THR A 31 -7.45 -29.38 -33.31
N LEU A 32 -8.63 -28.93 -33.71
CA LEU A 32 -8.99 -27.51 -33.71
C LEU A 32 -9.09 -26.92 -32.29
N SER A 33 -9.54 -27.70 -31.30
CA SER A 33 -9.56 -27.29 -29.89
C SER A 33 -8.14 -27.22 -29.29
N PHE A 34 -7.27 -28.18 -29.64
CA PHE A 34 -5.84 -28.12 -29.29
C PHE A 34 -5.10 -26.99 -30.01
N CYS A 35 -5.47 -26.64 -31.24
CA CYS A 35 -4.93 -25.47 -31.93
C CYS A 35 -5.37 -24.15 -31.29
N LYS A 36 -6.57 -24.06 -30.68
CA LYS A 36 -6.95 -22.88 -29.86
C LYS A 36 -6.16 -22.81 -28.56
N TYR A 37 -5.88 -23.96 -27.92
CA TYR A 37 -5.05 -24.02 -26.71
C TYR A 37 -3.55 -23.76 -26.99
N ALA A 38 -3.06 -24.08 -28.18
CA ALA A 38 -1.68 -23.81 -28.61
C ALA A 38 -1.51 -22.43 -29.27
N ALA A 39 -2.58 -21.83 -29.81
CA ALA A 39 -2.58 -20.47 -30.37
C ALA A 39 -2.82 -19.36 -29.32
N THR A 40 -3.10 -19.70 -28.06
CA THR A 40 -2.76 -18.84 -26.92
C THR A 40 -1.30 -19.05 -26.53
N GLY A 41 -0.43 -19.04 -27.54
CA GLY A 41 1.01 -18.94 -27.38
C GLY A 41 1.33 -17.52 -26.97
N THR A 42 1.59 -17.36 -25.67
CA THR A 42 2.54 -16.39 -25.13
C THR A 42 2.30 -14.94 -25.56
N GLU A 43 1.23 -14.33 -25.06
CA GLU A 43 1.43 -12.96 -24.59
C GLU A 43 2.38 -13.10 -23.40
N LYS A 44 3.66 -12.79 -23.63
CA LYS A 44 4.61 -12.49 -22.56
C LYS A 44 3.99 -11.36 -21.74
N ARG A 45 3.12 -11.70 -20.78
CA ARG A 45 2.77 -10.81 -19.69
C ARG A 45 4.09 -10.55 -18.98
N ASN A 46 4.63 -9.36 -19.25
CA ASN A 46 5.96 -8.90 -18.88
C ASN A 46 6.49 -9.56 -17.61
N GLU A 47 7.50 -10.42 -17.77
CA GLU A 47 8.50 -10.57 -16.73
C GLU A 47 8.96 -9.15 -16.35
N THR A 48 8.66 -8.74 -15.13
CA THR A 48 9.45 -7.74 -14.40
C THR A 48 9.67 -6.43 -15.18
N ARG A 49 8.60 -5.70 -15.56
CA ARG A 49 8.78 -4.27 -15.87
C ARG A 49 9.16 -3.57 -14.58
N GLN A 50 10.46 -3.48 -14.34
CA GLN A 50 10.99 -2.67 -13.26
C GLN A 50 10.63 -1.21 -13.58
N PRO A 51 10.05 -0.46 -12.63
CA PRO A 51 9.78 0.95 -12.82
C PRO A 51 11.05 1.67 -13.28
N SER A 52 10.96 2.41 -14.38
CA SER A 52 12.06 3.23 -14.91
C SER A 52 12.27 4.51 -14.10
N VAL A 53 11.35 4.82 -13.18
CA VAL A 53 11.43 5.96 -12.28
C VAL A 53 12.50 5.70 -11.23
N THR A 54 13.68 6.31 -11.42
CA THR A 54 14.77 6.29 -10.45
C THR A 54 14.34 7.07 -9.20
N TYR A 55 13.95 6.30 -8.19
CA TYR A 55 13.42 6.84 -6.95
C TYR A 55 14.55 7.28 -6.02
N SER A 56 14.64 8.58 -5.75
CA SER A 56 15.35 9.08 -4.56
C SER A 56 14.34 9.13 -3.41
N ASN A 57 14.15 8.00 -2.72
CA ASN A 57 13.43 7.98 -1.44
C ASN A 57 14.34 7.47 -0.34
N PRO A 58 14.42 8.20 0.77
CA PRO A 58 15.20 7.77 1.94
C PRO A 58 14.75 6.46 2.59
N TYR A 59 13.57 5.92 2.26
CA TYR A 59 13.06 4.63 2.75
C TYR A 59 13.85 3.46 2.16
N PHE A 60 14.00 3.39 0.84
CA PHE A 60 14.67 2.28 0.18
C PHE A 60 16.18 2.48 0.20
N LYS A 61 16.87 1.64 0.98
CA LYS A 61 18.32 1.75 1.22
C LYS A 61 19.08 0.60 0.57
N GLY A 62 20.37 0.82 0.34
CA GLY A 62 21.27 -0.24 -0.13
C GLY A 62 21.39 -0.36 -1.65
N THR A 63 21.80 -1.54 -2.12
CA THR A 63 21.97 -1.91 -3.53
C THR A 63 20.64 -2.01 -4.27
N ARG A 64 20.68 -2.18 -5.60
CA ARG A 64 19.46 -2.35 -6.41
C ARG A 64 18.64 -3.56 -5.95
N GLU A 65 19.31 -4.67 -5.69
CA GLU A 65 18.71 -5.93 -5.27
C GLU A 65 18.04 -5.79 -3.90
N GLU A 66 18.71 -5.11 -2.96
CA GLU A 66 18.15 -4.82 -1.64
C GLU A 66 16.91 -3.94 -1.73
N ARG A 67 16.90 -2.92 -2.60
CA ARG A 67 15.74 -2.06 -2.81
C ARG A 67 14.58 -2.82 -3.45
N LEU A 68 14.85 -3.69 -4.42
CA LEU A 68 13.83 -4.54 -5.04
C LEU A 68 13.20 -5.50 -4.03
N SER A 69 14.01 -6.11 -3.17
CA SER A 69 13.54 -6.96 -2.07
C SER A 69 12.64 -6.19 -1.09
N GLN A 70 12.99 -4.93 -0.77
CA GLN A 70 12.14 -4.07 0.07
C GLN A 70 10.80 -3.75 -0.61
N VAL A 71 10.79 -3.47 -1.92
CA VAL A 71 9.54 -3.26 -2.69
C VAL A 71 8.69 -4.52 -2.66
N GLU A 72 9.29 -5.69 -2.88
CA GLU A 72 8.58 -6.98 -2.83
C GLU A 72 7.99 -7.26 -1.43
N LYS A 73 8.73 -6.95 -0.35
CA LYS A 73 8.22 -7.06 1.04
C LYS A 73 6.97 -6.21 1.22
N ILE A 74 6.96 -4.97 0.71
CA ILE A 74 5.80 -4.07 0.80
C ILE A 74 4.64 -4.61 -0.03
N SER A 75 4.86 -4.92 -1.31
CA SER A 75 3.82 -5.48 -2.19
C SER A 75 3.13 -6.69 -1.55
N LYS A 76 3.92 -7.62 -0.97
CA LYS A 76 3.39 -8.78 -0.24
C LYS A 76 2.61 -8.43 1.02
N LEU A 77 3.12 -7.51 1.84
CA LEU A 77 2.43 -7.09 3.07
C LEU A 77 1.05 -6.50 2.76
N PHE A 78 0.96 -5.70 1.69
CA PHE A 78 -0.27 -5.02 1.31
C PHE A 78 -1.16 -5.87 0.40
N GLY A 79 -0.63 -6.94 -0.21
CA GLY A 79 -1.34 -7.78 -1.17
C GLY A 79 -1.67 -7.04 -2.47
N VAL A 80 -0.76 -6.17 -2.92
CA VAL A 80 -0.97 -5.29 -4.08
C VAL A 80 0.18 -5.40 -5.08
N GLU A 81 -0.13 -5.17 -6.35
CA GLU A 81 0.84 -5.13 -7.44
C GLU A 81 1.34 -3.69 -7.68
N CYS A 82 2.33 -3.53 -8.57
CA CYS A 82 2.96 -2.23 -8.83
C CYS A 82 1.97 -1.15 -9.33
N ASP A 83 0.96 -1.55 -10.10
CA ASP A 83 -0.11 -0.68 -10.64
C ASP A 83 -1.06 -0.11 -9.57
N HIS A 84 -0.93 -0.56 -8.32
CA HIS A 84 -1.63 0.05 -7.21
C HIS A 84 -1.05 1.43 -6.87
N CYS A 85 0.28 1.53 -6.83
CA CYS A 85 1.00 2.77 -6.49
C CYS A 85 1.45 3.55 -7.72
N HIS A 86 1.52 2.89 -8.88
CA HIS A 86 1.94 3.48 -10.14
C HIS A 86 0.85 3.37 -11.20
N ASP A 87 0.90 4.20 -12.23
CA ASP A 87 0.09 3.99 -13.43
C ASP A 87 0.48 2.67 -14.15
N GLU A 88 -0.32 2.26 -15.12
CA GLU A 88 -0.09 1.00 -15.86
C GLU A 88 1.29 0.94 -16.55
N GLU A 89 1.85 2.09 -16.91
CA GLU A 89 3.18 2.22 -17.52
C GLU A 89 4.32 2.27 -16.49
N LEU A 90 3.99 2.33 -15.19
CA LEU A 90 4.93 2.41 -14.07
C LEU A 90 5.84 3.65 -14.11
N THR A 91 5.31 4.77 -14.62
CA THR A 91 6.03 6.04 -14.84
C THR A 91 5.57 7.16 -13.91
N VAL A 92 4.34 7.10 -13.41
CA VAL A 92 3.72 8.14 -12.57
C VAL A 92 3.12 7.50 -11.31
N PHE A 93 3.15 8.21 -10.18
CA PHE A 93 2.47 7.76 -8.97
C PHE A 93 0.97 8.03 -9.07
N THR A 94 0.18 7.04 -8.68
CA THR A 94 -1.26 7.21 -8.44
C THR A 94 -1.49 8.00 -7.15
N GLU A 95 -2.74 8.31 -6.83
CA GLU A 95 -3.12 8.86 -5.52
C GLU A 95 -2.64 7.95 -4.37
N ASN A 96 -2.81 6.63 -4.50
CA ASN A 96 -2.30 5.64 -3.53
C ASN A 96 -0.77 5.65 -3.45
N GLY A 97 -0.09 5.88 -4.58
CA GLY A 97 1.35 6.08 -4.63
C GLY A 97 1.79 7.32 -3.84
N GLU A 98 1.10 8.44 -3.98
CA GLU A 98 1.39 9.66 -3.22
C GLU A 98 1.10 9.52 -1.72
N ILE A 99 0.04 8.80 -1.35
CA ILE A 99 -0.22 8.42 0.04
C ILE A 99 0.91 7.54 0.56
N SER A 100 1.32 6.52 -0.20
CA SER A 100 2.40 5.61 0.18
C SER A 100 3.72 6.35 0.37
N LYS A 101 4.05 7.34 -0.46
CA LYS A 101 5.23 8.21 -0.28
C LYS A 101 5.22 8.94 1.04
N LYS A 102 4.07 9.51 1.44
CA LYS A 102 3.92 10.18 2.75
C LYS A 102 4.12 9.19 3.91
N MET A 103 3.56 7.98 3.80
CA MET A 103 3.73 6.93 4.80
C MET A 103 5.17 6.43 4.90
N MET A 104 5.86 6.29 3.77
CA MET A 104 7.29 5.96 3.73
C MET A 104 8.13 7.04 4.41
N ALA A 105 7.86 8.33 4.17
CA ALA A 105 8.54 9.41 4.85
C ALA A 105 8.32 9.38 6.38
N ALA A 106 7.10 9.08 6.83
CA ALA A 106 6.80 8.89 8.25
C ALA A 106 7.57 7.70 8.84
N SER A 107 7.61 6.57 8.13
CA SER A 107 8.40 5.39 8.51
C SER A 107 9.89 5.73 8.69
N VAL A 108 10.48 6.48 7.75
CA VAL A 108 11.88 6.93 7.87
C VAL A 108 12.07 7.78 9.10
N ALA A 109 11.20 8.76 9.33
CA ALA A 109 11.28 9.65 10.49
C ALA A 109 11.17 8.88 11.81
N LEU A 110 10.29 7.87 11.87
CA LEU A 110 10.07 7.01 13.02
C LEU A 110 11.13 5.91 13.18
N GLY A 111 11.86 5.58 12.12
CA GLY A 111 12.82 4.47 12.09
C GLY A 111 12.18 3.09 12.25
N VAL A 112 11.01 2.88 11.63
CA VAL A 112 10.24 1.62 11.70
C VAL A 112 9.77 1.20 10.31
N ASP A 113 9.60 -0.10 10.07
CA ASP A 113 9.05 -0.62 8.81
C ASP A 113 7.52 -0.51 8.75
N CYS A 114 6.93 -0.73 7.56
CA CYS A 114 5.48 -0.68 7.36
C CYS A 114 4.70 -1.66 8.28
N ASP A 115 5.27 -2.82 8.57
CA ASP A 115 4.69 -3.87 9.42
C ASP A 115 4.56 -3.47 10.91
N TYR A 116 5.18 -2.36 11.31
CA TYR A 116 5.01 -1.79 12.64
C TYR A 116 3.57 -1.33 12.91
N CYS A 117 2.91 -0.78 11.88
CA CYS A 117 1.54 -0.29 11.94
C CYS A 117 0.57 -1.15 11.12
N HIS A 118 1.02 -1.73 10.01
CA HIS A 118 0.17 -2.50 9.11
C HIS A 118 0.24 -3.99 9.42
N ILE A 119 -0.94 -4.61 9.58
CA ILE A 119 -1.07 -6.07 9.51
C ILE A 119 -1.19 -6.50 8.05
N ASP A 120 -1.96 -5.72 7.27
CA ASP A 120 -2.06 -5.80 5.82
C ASP A 120 -2.54 -4.45 5.25
N GLY A 121 -2.97 -4.42 3.99
CA GLY A 121 -3.45 -3.20 3.33
C GLY A 121 -4.76 -2.61 3.87
N LYS A 122 -5.48 -3.32 4.75
CA LYS A 122 -6.76 -2.88 5.32
C LYS A 122 -6.79 -2.91 6.85
N ARG A 123 -5.93 -3.69 7.49
CA ARG A 123 -5.90 -3.91 8.94
C ARG A 123 -4.62 -3.34 9.55
N TYR A 124 -4.77 -2.77 10.74
CA TYR A 124 -3.70 -2.12 11.48
C TYR A 124 -3.49 -2.75 12.84
N THR A 125 -2.30 -2.56 13.40
CA THR A 125 -1.97 -2.89 14.79
C THR A 125 -2.66 -1.92 15.75
N GLU A 126 -2.51 -2.11 17.06
CA GLU A 126 -3.03 -1.22 18.10
C GLU A 126 -2.54 0.23 18.01
N LYS A 127 -1.54 0.48 17.15
CA LYS A 127 -0.90 1.78 16.93
C LYS A 127 -1.69 2.72 16.03
N GLU A 128 -2.71 2.23 15.33
CA GLU A 128 -3.52 3.01 14.38
C GLU A 128 -4.05 4.31 15.01
N ASN A 129 -4.65 4.21 16.19
CA ASN A 129 -5.25 5.36 16.88
C ASN A 129 -4.20 6.42 17.25
N GLN A 130 -3.00 5.99 17.63
CA GLN A 130 -1.90 6.89 17.93
C GLN A 130 -1.37 7.54 16.65
N ALA A 131 -1.17 6.76 15.59
CA ALA A 131 -0.71 7.27 14.30
C ALA A 131 -1.67 8.32 13.73
N ARG A 132 -2.99 8.05 13.76
CA ARG A 132 -4.02 9.01 13.31
C ARG A 132 -3.91 10.36 14.02
N LYS A 133 -3.78 10.36 15.35
CA LYS A 133 -3.62 11.59 16.13
C LYS A 133 -2.33 12.34 15.81
N MET A 134 -1.24 11.61 15.52
CA MET A 134 0.02 12.22 15.12
C MET A 134 -0.06 12.85 13.72
N PHE A 135 -0.73 12.20 12.77
CA PHE A 135 -0.99 12.78 11.45
C PHE A 135 -1.90 14.01 11.55
N GLU A 136 -2.97 13.97 12.35
CA GLU A 136 -3.82 15.13 12.62
C GLU A 136 -3.01 16.30 13.21
N LEU A 137 -2.07 16.02 14.12
CA LEU A 137 -1.19 17.04 14.67
C LEU A 137 -0.24 17.61 13.60
N CYS A 138 0.34 16.76 12.75
CA CYS A 138 1.20 17.19 11.64
C CYS A 138 0.45 18.14 10.70
N GLU A 139 -0.80 17.82 10.36
CA GLU A 139 -1.67 18.67 9.55
C GLU A 139 -2.01 19.99 10.25
N THR A 140 -2.41 19.92 11.52
CA THR A 140 -2.78 21.09 12.33
C THR A 140 -1.62 22.08 12.44
N MET A 141 -0.40 21.56 12.60
CA MET A 141 0.80 22.38 12.81
C MET A 141 1.57 22.68 11.52
N ALA A 142 1.18 22.08 10.39
CA ALA A 142 1.91 22.12 9.12
C ALA A 142 3.39 21.71 9.27
N VAL A 143 3.61 20.55 9.90
CA VAL A 143 4.95 19.95 10.07
C VAL A 143 4.95 18.50 9.57
N GLU A 144 6.11 18.02 9.17
CA GLU A 144 6.34 16.60 8.88
C GLU A 144 6.83 15.84 10.12
N CYS A 145 6.78 14.51 10.08
CA CYS A 145 7.17 13.66 11.20
C CYS A 145 8.63 13.89 11.65
N ASN A 146 9.54 14.19 10.71
CA ASN A 146 10.95 14.47 10.97
C ASN A 146 11.21 15.77 11.76
N PHE A 147 10.20 16.64 11.88
CA PHE A 147 10.30 17.83 12.74
C PHE A 147 10.44 17.44 14.21
N CYS A 148 9.76 16.36 14.62
CA CYS A 148 9.76 15.85 15.99
C CYS A 148 10.58 14.55 16.15
N HIS A 149 10.64 13.70 15.12
CA HIS A 149 11.26 12.38 15.18
C HIS A 149 12.59 12.35 14.44
N MET A 150 13.55 11.56 14.95
CA MET A 150 14.85 11.34 14.31
C MET A 150 15.29 9.87 14.43
N GLY A 151 14.39 8.98 14.02
CA GLY A 151 14.56 7.55 14.09
C GLY A 151 13.95 6.93 15.34
N LYS A 152 14.17 5.62 15.48
CA LYS A 152 13.52 4.81 16.51
C LYS A 152 13.80 5.34 17.90
N GLU A 153 12.72 5.67 18.62
CA GLU A 153 12.72 6.15 20.01
C GLU A 153 13.48 7.46 20.24
N LYS A 154 13.95 8.14 19.19
CA LYS A 154 14.69 9.41 19.29
C LYS A 154 13.82 10.57 18.85
N LEU A 155 13.83 11.63 19.66
CA LEU A 155 13.12 12.87 19.39
C LEU A 155 14.11 14.01 19.16
N THR A 156 13.75 14.93 18.28
CA THR A 156 14.40 16.23 18.15
C THR A 156 14.14 17.07 19.42
N PRO A 157 14.86 18.19 19.63
CA PRO A 157 14.52 19.11 20.72
C PRO A 157 13.05 19.56 20.71
N GLN A 158 12.48 19.80 19.53
CA GLN A 158 11.07 20.14 19.32
C GLN A 158 10.16 18.99 19.73
N GLY A 159 10.52 17.75 19.34
CA GLY A 159 9.79 16.55 19.75
C GLY A 159 9.79 16.33 21.26
N VAL A 160 10.92 16.61 21.94
CA VAL A 160 11.00 16.54 23.41
C VAL A 160 10.07 17.56 24.05
N GLN A 161 10.07 18.81 23.57
CA GLN A 161 9.18 19.85 24.08
C GLN A 161 7.70 19.50 23.86
N ALA A 162 7.35 19.01 22.66
CA ALA A 162 6.00 18.57 22.34
C ALA A 162 5.56 17.40 23.23
N LYS A 163 6.44 16.42 23.47
CA LYS A 163 6.17 15.28 24.37
C LYS A 163 5.85 15.76 25.79
N THR A 164 6.58 16.75 26.31
CA THR A 164 6.26 17.34 27.62
C THR A 164 4.87 17.97 27.62
N ALA A 165 4.49 18.68 26.55
CA ALA A 165 3.15 19.28 26.42
C ALA A 165 2.03 18.22 26.34
N PHE A 166 2.27 17.07 25.71
CA PHE A 166 1.28 15.98 25.67
C PHE A 166 0.96 15.41 27.04
N LEU A 167 1.97 15.31 27.92
CA LEU A 167 1.80 14.80 29.28
C LEU A 167 1.00 15.75 30.17
N THR A 168 1.08 17.06 29.92
CA THR A 168 0.45 18.07 30.78
C THR A 168 -0.95 18.49 30.33
N ARG A 169 -1.38 18.13 29.11
CA ARG A 169 -2.65 18.63 28.53
C ARG A 169 -3.62 17.53 28.08
N ASP A 170 -3.56 16.34 28.68
CA ASP A 170 -4.46 15.22 28.35
C ASP A 170 -4.57 14.93 26.84
N TRP A 171 -3.48 15.10 26.08
CA TRP A 171 -3.52 14.97 24.62
C TRP A 171 -4.05 13.61 24.15
N ALA A 172 -3.77 12.57 24.94
CA ALA A 172 -4.26 11.22 24.71
C ALA A 172 -5.80 11.15 24.67
N THR A 173 -6.53 12.02 25.36
CA THR A 173 -8.00 12.03 25.36
C THR A 173 -8.59 13.16 24.51
N LYS A 174 -7.97 14.35 24.49
CA LYS A 174 -8.53 15.55 23.85
C LYS A 174 -7.97 15.90 22.46
N GLY A 175 -6.89 15.24 22.03
CA GLY A 175 -6.33 15.39 20.69
C GLY A 175 -5.60 16.73 20.44
N SER A 176 -5.33 17.04 19.17
CA SER A 176 -4.48 18.17 18.74
C SER A 176 -5.15 19.54 18.81
N LYS A 177 -6.49 19.62 18.85
CA LYS A 177 -7.22 20.90 18.81
C LYS A 177 -6.90 21.83 19.97
N GLN A 178 -6.62 21.29 21.15
CA GLN A 178 -6.25 22.10 22.32
C GLN A 178 -4.91 22.81 22.16
N CYS A 179 -4.04 22.31 21.29
CA CYS A 179 -2.79 22.99 20.99
C CYS A 179 -3.05 24.40 20.43
N LEU A 180 -4.17 24.60 19.73
CA LEU A 180 -4.56 25.88 19.14
C LEU A 180 -5.02 26.93 20.16
N GLU A 181 -5.23 26.57 21.43
CA GLU A 181 -5.42 27.55 22.50
C GLU A 181 -4.21 28.49 22.61
N CYS A 182 -3.00 27.93 22.44
CA CYS A 182 -1.74 28.66 22.58
C CYS A 182 -0.96 28.78 21.26
N HIS A 183 -1.22 27.92 20.27
CA HIS A 183 -0.51 27.90 19.00
C HIS A 183 -1.36 28.46 17.86
N ILE A 184 -0.67 28.96 16.84
CA ILE A 184 -1.28 29.40 15.58
C ILE A 184 -1.31 28.20 14.63
N GLU A 185 -2.51 27.92 14.11
CA GLU A 185 -2.73 26.84 13.14
C GLU A 185 -1.84 27.01 11.90
N LYS A 186 -1.27 25.90 11.41
CA LYS A 186 -0.39 25.83 10.23
C LYS A 186 0.81 26.79 10.25
N LYS A 187 1.30 27.13 11.44
CA LYS A 187 2.49 27.99 11.62
C LYS A 187 3.59 27.31 12.46
N GLN A 188 3.77 26.00 12.31
CA GLN A 188 4.88 25.24 12.90
C GLN A 188 5.06 25.50 14.39
N PHE A 189 3.97 25.38 15.15
CA PHE A 189 3.94 25.65 16.59
C PHE A 189 4.28 27.09 17.00
N ALA A 190 4.19 28.08 16.10
CA ALA A 190 4.23 29.48 16.51
C ALA A 190 3.15 29.76 17.57
N LEU A 191 3.51 30.53 18.61
CA LEU A 191 2.57 30.88 19.67
C LEU A 191 1.70 32.06 19.24
N ASN A 192 0.42 32.01 19.61
CA ASN A 192 -0.44 33.18 19.57
C ASN A 192 -0.15 34.10 20.77
N PHE A 193 -0.83 35.24 20.87
CA PHE A 193 -0.61 36.20 21.95
C PHE A 193 -0.81 35.57 23.35
N TYR A 194 -1.85 34.77 23.52
CA TYR A 194 -2.12 34.08 24.79
C TYR A 194 -1.02 33.07 25.13
N GLY A 195 -0.58 32.25 24.17
CA GLY A 195 0.52 31.31 24.34
C GLY A 195 1.82 31.99 24.78
N TRP A 196 2.12 33.17 24.23
CA TRP A 196 3.25 34.00 24.66
C TRP A 196 3.13 34.46 26.11
N GLN A 197 1.94 34.91 26.54
CA GLN A 197 1.70 35.32 27.92
C GLN A 197 1.91 34.16 28.89
N VAL A 198 1.36 32.98 28.59
CA VAL A 198 1.50 31.77 29.40
C VAL A 198 2.98 31.37 29.53
N LEU A 199 3.71 31.31 28.41
CA LEU A 199 5.12 30.92 28.42
C LEU A 199 5.98 31.88 29.26
N ASN A 200 5.75 33.19 29.15
CA ASN A 200 6.50 34.19 29.90
C ASN A 200 6.19 34.16 31.40
N ALA A 201 4.93 33.95 31.79
CA ALA A 201 4.56 33.76 33.19
C ALA A 201 5.25 32.53 33.80
N MET A 202 5.29 31.41 33.06
CA MET A 202 5.98 30.18 33.51
C MET A 202 7.49 30.37 33.65
N LYS A 203 8.13 31.14 32.76
CA LYS A 203 9.56 31.47 32.87
C LYS A 203 9.85 32.32 34.10
N GLY A 204 9.00 33.31 34.40
CA GLY A 204 9.12 34.15 35.59
C GLY A 204 9.06 33.34 36.88
N LEU A 205 8.24 32.28 36.93
CA LEU A 205 8.15 31.38 38.08
C LEU A 205 9.36 30.46 38.27
N LYS A 206 10.12 30.15 37.21
CA LYS A 206 11.34 29.32 37.28
C LYS A 206 12.61 30.11 37.64
N GLY A 207 12.55 31.44 37.59
CA GLY A 207 13.64 32.36 37.94
C GLY A 207 13.58 32.90 39.37
N MET A 208 12.72 32.33 40.22
CA MET A 208 12.61 32.58 41.66
C MET A 208 13.10 31.37 42.45
#